data_AF-A0A7L3JGY1-F1
#
_entry.id   AF-A0A7L3JGY1-F1
#
_cell.length_a   1.000
_cell.length_b   1.000
_cell.length_c   1.000
_cell.angle_alpha   90.00
_cell.angle_beta   90.00
_cell.angle_gamma   90.00
#
_symmetry.space_group_name_H-M   'P 1'
#
loop_
_entity.id
_entity.type
_entity.pdbx_description
1 polymer ?
#
loop_
_entity_poly.entity_id
_entity_poly.type
_entity_poly.pdbx_seq_one_letter_code
_entity_poly.pdbx_strand_id
1 'polypeptide(L)' 'AFISKRASVEVARRHKRNYIYDSSIYGAVRDPLEAKREVCEFNPNCDELADLIGFQEAYRRFYGLV' A
#
# COMPACT_ATOMS: atom_id res chain seq x y z
N ALA A 1 -23.98 -29.32 -15.03
CA ALA A 1 -24.43 -29.44 -13.62
C ALA A 1 -25.15 -28.16 -13.23
N PHE A 2 -26.38 -28.24 -12.71
CA PHE A 2 -27.13 -27.06 -12.27
C PHE A 2 -26.79 -26.76 -10.81
N ILE A 3 -26.10 -25.65 -10.58
CA ILE A 3 -25.82 -25.15 -9.24
C ILE A 3 -27.14 -24.63 -8.66
N SER A 4 -27.54 -25.15 -7.49
CA SER A 4 -28.74 -24.70 -6.79
C SER A 4 -28.64 -23.21 -6.47
N LYS A 5 -29.76 -22.47 -6.54
CA LYS A 5 -29.82 -21.04 -6.18
C LYS A 5 -29.18 -20.74 -4.82
N ARG A 6 -29.29 -21.66 -3.85
CA ARG A 6 -28.66 -21.54 -2.53
C ARG A 6 -27.13 -21.58 -2.62
N ALA A 7 -26.58 -22.49 -3.42
CA ALA A 7 -25.15 -22.61 -3.62
C ALA A 7 -24.58 -21.39 -4.37
N SER A 8 -25.31 -20.84 -5.34
CA SER A 8 -24.90 -19.59 -6.02
C SER A 8 -24.83 -18.40 -5.07
N VAL A 9 -25.80 -18.26 -4.16
CA VAL A 9 -25.81 -17.20 -3.15
C VAL A 9 -24.66 -17.37 -2.15
N GLU A 10 -24.34 -18.59 -1.77
CA GLU A 10 -23.23 -18.85 -0.85
C GLU A 10 -21.86 -18.53 -1.48
N VAL A 11 -21.65 -18.91 -2.74
CA VAL A 11 -20.44 -18.57 -3.50
C VAL A 11 -20.30 -17.05 -3.66
N ALA A 12 -21.38 -16.35 -4.00
CA ALA A 12 -21.38 -14.89 -4.09
C ALA A 12 -21.04 -14.23 -2.73
N ARG A 13 -21.59 -14.74 -1.62
CA ARG A 13 -21.26 -14.26 -0.27
C ARG A 13 -19.81 -14.54 0.12
N ARG A 14 -19.24 -15.67 -0.29
CA ARG A 14 -17.81 -15.99 -0.07
C ARG A 14 -16.91 -15.05 -0.88
N HIS A 15 -17.20 -14.86 -2.16
CA HIS A 15 -16.47 -13.90 -3.00
C HIS A 15 -16.53 -12.47 -2.46
N LYS A 16 -17.71 -12.01 -2.04
CA LYS A 16 -17.87 -10.67 -1.46
C LYS A 16 -17.07 -10.49 -0.17
N ARG A 17 -17.02 -11.52 0.69
CA ARG A 17 -16.20 -11.50 1.92
C ARG A 17 -14.70 -11.44 1.61
N ASN A 18 -14.22 -12.22 0.64
CA ASN A 18 -12.83 -12.15 0.20
C ASN A 18 -12.47 -10.77 -0.35
N TYR A 19 -13.33 -10.18 -1.19
CA TYR A 19 -13.10 -8.85 -1.75
C TYR A 19 -13.04 -7.75 -0.68
N ILE A 20 -13.92 -7.79 0.32
CA ILE A 20 -13.90 -6.83 1.43
C ILE A 20 -12.65 -7.01 2.30
N TYR A 21 -12.23 -8.24 2.55
CA TYR A 21 -11.01 -8.53 3.31
C TYR A 21 -9.76 -8.03 2.57
N ASP A 22 -9.65 -8.30 1.27
CA ASP A 22 -8.56 -7.83 0.41
C ASP A 22 -8.53 -6.29 0.35
N SER A 23 -9.68 -5.66 0.11
CA SER A 23 -9.83 -4.20 0.13
C SER A 23 -9.52 -3.57 1.50
N SER A 24 -9.70 -4.29 2.60
CA SER A 24 -9.36 -3.79 3.95
C SER A 24 -7.85 -3.84 4.24
N ILE A 25 -7.11 -4.72 3.57
CA ILE A 25 -5.63 -4.76 3.63
C ILE A 25 -5.04 -3.59 2.84
N TYR A 26 -5.61 -3.24 1.68
CA TYR A 26 -5.24 -2.04 0.93
C TYR A 26 -5.67 -0.71 1.59
N GLY A 27 -6.53 -0.79 2.61
CA GLY A 27 -7.06 0.35 3.36
C GLY A 27 -6.34 0.64 4.67
N ALA A 28 -5.22 -0.02 4.97
CA ALA A 28 -4.31 0.47 5.99
C ALA A 28 -3.96 1.92 5.60
N VAL A 29 -4.29 2.86 6.47
CA VAL A 29 -4.02 4.29 6.29
C VAL A 29 -2.56 4.40 5.86
N ARG A 30 -2.30 4.58 4.56
CA ARG A 30 -0.96 4.79 4.03
C ARG A 30 -0.45 5.98 4.81
N ASP A 31 0.54 5.76 5.66
CA ASP A 31 1.14 6.86 6.40
C ASP A 31 1.55 7.90 5.35
N PRO A 32 1.16 9.18 5.48
CA PRO A 32 1.64 10.22 4.58
C PRO A 32 3.17 10.20 4.40
N LEU A 33 3.92 9.64 5.37
CA LEU A 33 5.36 9.39 5.27
C LEU A 33 5.72 8.19 4.39
N GLU A 34 4.88 7.16 4.28
CA GLU A 34 5.10 5.98 3.45
C GLU A 34 5.09 6.32 1.97
N ALA A 35 4.17 7.18 1.52
CA ALA A 35 4.18 7.70 0.14
C ALA A 35 5.48 8.47 -0.17
N LYS A 36 6.02 9.20 0.82
CA LYS A 36 7.29 9.91 0.67
C LYS A 36 8.49 8.95 0.71
N ARG A 37 8.41 7.87 1.49
CA ARG A 37 9.41 6.79 1.50
C ARG A 37 9.50 6.12 0.14
N GLU A 38 8.37 5.73 -0.46
CA GLU A 38 8.32 5.14 -1.81
C GLU A 38 9.03 6.04 -2.84
N VAL A 39 8.88 7.36 -2.73
CA VAL A 39 9.57 8.33 -3.61
C VAL A 39 11.08 8.40 -3.36
N CYS A 40 11.54 8.27 -2.12
CA CYS A 40 12.98 8.25 -1.80
C CYS A 40 13.63 6.93 -2.22
N GLU A 41 12.99 5.79 -1.93
CA GLU A 41 13.46 4.45 -2.31
C GLU A 41 13.55 4.28 -3.83
N PHE A 42 12.67 4.97 -4.59
CA PHE A 42 12.75 4.98 -6.05
C PHE A 42 13.99 5.73 -6.60
N ASN A 43 14.61 6.61 -5.81
CA ASN A 43 15.80 7.36 -6.21
C ASN A 43 17.03 6.80 -5.49
N PRO A 44 17.98 6.14 -6.21
CA PRO A 44 19.12 5.47 -5.57
C PRO A 44 19.97 6.41 -4.72
N ASN A 45 20.08 7.69 -5.10
CA ASN A 45 20.84 8.66 -4.32
C ASN A 45 20.11 9.08 -3.04
N CYS A 46 18.78 9.13 -3.06
CA CYS A 46 17.99 9.42 -1.86
C CYS A 46 18.01 8.22 -0.91
N ASP A 47 17.90 7.01 -1.46
CA ASP A 47 17.93 5.74 -0.73
C ASP A 47 19.26 5.54 0.02
N GLU A 48 20.39 5.63 -0.70
CA GLU A 48 21.72 5.54 -0.06
C GLU A 48 21.94 6.63 0.99
N LEU A 49 21.42 7.85 0.75
CA LEU A 49 21.51 8.93 1.74
C LEU A 49 20.62 8.66 2.94
N ALA A 50 19.43 8.08 2.74
CA ALA A 50 18.50 7.72 3.80
C ALA A 50 19.11 6.70 4.77
N ASP A 51 19.97 5.79 4.29
CA ASP A 51 20.73 4.86 5.13
C ASP A 51 21.76 5.55 6.03
N LEU A 52 22.32 6.68 5.58
CA LEU A 52 23.36 7.41 6.30
C LEU A 52 22.81 8.41 7.32
N ILE A 53 21.76 9.16 6.96
CA ILE A 53 21.25 10.29 7.75
C ILE A 53 19.77 10.15 8.14
N GLY A 54 19.11 9.08 7.70
CA GLY A 54 17.68 8.85 7.89
C GLY A 54 16.83 9.44 6.75
N PHE A 55 15.76 8.71 6.43
CA PHE A 55 14.80 9.06 5.37
C PHE A 55 14.28 10.50 5.44
N GLN A 56 13.91 10.98 6.62
CA GLN A 56 13.23 12.28 6.76
C GLN A 56 14.15 13.44 6.32
N GLU A 57 15.45 13.32 6.62
CA GLU A 57 16.46 14.32 6.28
C GLU A 57 16.96 14.14 4.85
N ALA A 58 17.11 12.91 4.37
CA ALA A 58 17.43 12.62 2.96
C ALA A 58 16.33 13.16 2.03
N TYR A 59 15.06 12.85 2.33
CA TYR A 59 13.91 13.35 1.59
C TYR A 59 13.85 14.88 1.60
N ARG A 60 14.15 15.53 2.74
CA ARG A 60 14.20 16.99 2.82
C ARG A 60 15.27 17.61 1.93
N ARG A 61 16.44 16.98 1.79
CA ARG A 61 17.52 17.49 0.92
C ARG A 61 17.21 17.35 -0.57
N PHE A 62 16.50 16.30 -0.97
CA PHE A 62 16.15 16.05 -2.37
C PHE A 62 14.84 16.74 -2.80
N TYR A 63 13.83 16.73 -1.93
CA TYR A 63 12.46 17.10 -2.25
C TYR A 63 11.86 18.16 -1.31
N GLY A 64 12.61 18.57 -0.28
CA GLY A 64 12.19 19.70 0.56
C GLY A 64 12.30 21.00 -0.23
N LEU A 65 11.20 21.73 -0.30
CA LEU A 65 11.23 23.11 -0.76
C LEU A 65 11.99 23.94 0.30
N VAL A 66 12.95 24.74 -0.17
CA VAL A 66 13.70 25.69 0.65
C VAL A 66 12.78 26.78 1.17
#